data_AF-A0A815CTC9-F1
#
_entry.id   AF-A0A815CTC9-F1
#
_cell.length_a   1.000
_cell.length_b   1.000
_cell.length_c   1.000
_cell.angle_alpha   90.00
_cell.angle_beta   90.00
_cell.angle_gamma   90.00
#
_symmetry.space_group_name_H-M   'P 1'
#
loop_
_entity.id
_entity.type
_entity.pdbx_description
1 polymer ?
#
loop_
_entity_poly.entity_id
_entity_poly.type
_entity_poly.pdbx_seq_one_letter_code
_entity_poly.pdbx_strand_id
1 'polypeptide(L)'
;SFSSNTSIPNVPGLSSDSNLLILSVQASLLRYGGCITFIMVYPTDIRSTLRDKKRLKKIPQKQPFSAHQLDLWCIFEDGSVSPAYSYDSNHTNERVSLLDCPLTEYGMSKLRPNQRKAETILVYVASTTSKDPIMKAEVSIPQIPTLLQNQPISLTLCTSPLHNKAKFLAQWIEFHRLVGITKFVIYNSTDISNELESVLAAYDKDFGLIDVVQWNFFSLRLKDGNSQRYFQVEAVHDCFLRFGDQSEWVGTIDLDEYLVPLSPYETISDFLMKEYRRRVIGSINLRSNFFCAKNASGLSENERDDSLLVVEKFTQRAQSRHKSGRQKYLYRPRFVQYLSIHQQVIGLSKVEPSESRIMLAHYASMDRFRKFPGCEENQYIEETAIRDKYASKIWEGLKRKHR
;
A
#
# COMPACT_ATOMS: atom_id res chain seq x y z
N SER A 1 -9.98 18.58 -24.59
CA SER A 1 -11.31 18.04 -24.28
C SER A 1 -11.33 16.56 -24.64
N PHE A 2 -11.00 15.68 -23.69
CA PHE A 2 -11.09 14.24 -23.93
C PHE A 2 -12.51 13.76 -23.65
N SER A 3 -13.25 13.42 -24.71
CA SER A 3 -14.50 12.67 -24.64
C SER A 3 -14.18 11.17 -24.64
N SER A 4 -14.39 10.51 -23.50
CA SER A 4 -14.32 9.04 -23.41
C SER A 4 -15.69 8.44 -23.79
N ASN A 5 -15.98 8.41 -25.10
CA ASN A 5 -17.00 7.51 -25.63
C ASN A 5 -16.38 6.12 -25.82
N THR A 6 -16.44 5.28 -24.80
CA THR A 6 -16.32 3.83 -24.95
C THR A 6 -17.70 3.24 -24.66
N SER A 7 -18.38 2.84 -25.72
CA SER A 7 -19.65 2.15 -25.66
C SER A 7 -19.46 0.78 -25.01
N ILE A 8 -20.24 0.53 -23.97
CA ILE A 8 -20.36 -0.76 -23.25
C ILE A 8 -20.77 -1.86 -24.25
N PRO A 9 -20.10 -3.02 -24.31
CA PRO A 9 -20.64 -4.18 -25.01
C PRO A 9 -21.95 -4.58 -24.32
N ASN A 10 -23.05 -4.61 -25.06
CA ASN A 10 -24.35 -5.04 -24.55
C ASN A 10 -24.28 -6.50 -24.09
N VAL A 11 -24.00 -6.70 -22.80
CA VAL A 11 -24.31 -7.95 -22.09
C VAL A 11 -25.81 -7.92 -21.83
N PRO A 12 -26.62 -8.85 -22.39
CA PRO A 12 -28.07 -8.80 -22.25
C PRO A 12 -28.48 -8.90 -20.78
N GLY A 13 -29.14 -7.86 -20.25
CA GLY A 13 -29.80 -7.89 -18.93
C GLY A 13 -29.30 -6.89 -17.89
N LEU A 14 -28.27 -6.09 -18.16
CA LEU A 14 -27.79 -5.06 -17.24
C LEU A 14 -28.53 -3.73 -17.44
N SER A 15 -29.42 -3.39 -16.51
CA SER A 15 -30.07 -2.07 -16.48
C SER A 15 -29.10 -0.97 -16.02
N SER A 16 -29.25 0.22 -16.58
CA SER A 16 -28.41 1.40 -16.31
C SER A 16 -28.55 2.01 -14.91
N ASP A 17 -29.41 1.44 -14.05
CA ASP A 17 -29.78 1.99 -12.73
C ASP A 17 -29.26 1.17 -11.54
N SER A 18 -28.22 0.37 -11.74
CA SER A 18 -27.69 -0.48 -10.67
C SER A 18 -26.67 0.29 -9.82
N ASN A 19 -26.88 0.32 -8.49
CA ASN A 19 -25.94 0.77 -7.45
C ASN A 19 -24.69 -0.13 -7.40
N LEU A 20 -24.04 -0.35 -8.53
CA LEU A 20 -22.88 -1.19 -8.65
C LEU A 20 -21.67 -0.45 -8.07
N LEU A 21 -21.04 -1.05 -7.06
CA LEU A 21 -19.78 -0.54 -6.54
C LEU A 21 -18.72 -0.75 -7.63
N ILE A 22 -18.27 0.34 -8.26
CA ILE A 22 -17.18 0.32 -9.24
C ILE A 22 -15.88 0.52 -8.48
N LEU A 23 -15.10 -0.55 -8.37
CA LEU A 23 -13.73 -0.47 -7.83
C LEU A 23 -12.76 -0.62 -8.99
N SER A 24 -11.81 0.30 -9.12
CA SER A 24 -10.63 0.09 -9.95
C SER A 24 -9.68 -0.80 -9.14
N VAL A 25 -9.90 -2.11 -9.17
CA VAL A 25 -9.03 -3.03 -8.45
C VAL A 25 -7.87 -3.38 -9.36
N GLN A 26 -6.70 -2.82 -9.09
CA GLN A 26 -5.50 -3.36 -9.68
C GLN A 26 -5.19 -4.69 -9.04
N ALA A 27 -5.37 -5.74 -9.81
CA ALA A 27 -5.20 -7.07 -9.28
C ALA A 27 -3.79 -7.56 -9.54
N SER A 28 -3.34 -8.49 -8.71
CA SER A 28 -2.05 -9.11 -8.95
C SER A 28 -2.02 -10.58 -8.82
N LEU A 29 -1.07 -11.10 -9.59
CA LEU A 29 -0.77 -12.48 -9.83
C LEU A 29 -0.17 -13.07 -8.57
N LEU A 30 -1.02 -13.40 -7.61
CA LEU A 30 -0.60 -14.25 -6.52
C LEU A 30 -0.56 -15.68 -7.06
N ARG A 31 0.66 -16.18 -7.30
CA ARG A 31 0.87 -17.62 -7.52
C ARG A 31 0.63 -18.34 -6.20
N TYR A 32 -0.56 -18.87 -6.01
CA TYR A 32 -0.83 -19.84 -4.96
C TYR A 32 -1.04 -21.22 -5.59
N GLY A 33 -0.13 -22.17 -5.32
CA GLY A 33 -0.28 -23.56 -5.78
C GLY A 33 -0.29 -23.78 -7.30
N GLY A 34 0.18 -22.82 -8.10
CA GLY A 34 0.20 -22.93 -9.57
C GLY A 34 -0.97 -22.22 -10.28
N CYS A 35 -1.99 -21.79 -9.53
CA CYS A 35 -3.06 -20.94 -10.04
C CYS A 35 -2.68 -19.46 -9.89
N ILE A 36 -3.06 -18.66 -10.89
CA ILE A 36 -2.96 -17.21 -10.86
C ILE A 36 -4.36 -16.67 -10.54
N THR A 37 -4.44 -15.81 -9.54
CA THR A 37 -5.70 -15.28 -9.04
C THR A 37 -5.59 -13.80 -8.74
N PHE A 38 -6.73 -13.15 -8.59
CA PHE A 38 -6.86 -11.72 -8.30
C PHE A 38 -7.65 -11.51 -7.01
N ILE A 39 -7.13 -10.66 -6.13
CA ILE A 39 -7.81 -10.30 -4.88
C ILE A 39 -8.47 -8.93 -5.05
N MET A 40 -9.80 -8.89 -4.90
CA MET A 40 -10.59 -7.67 -4.83
C MET A 40 -11.01 -7.39 -3.39
N VAL A 41 -11.03 -6.11 -3.03
CA VAL A 41 -11.30 -5.66 -1.67
C VAL A 41 -12.68 -5.04 -1.65
N TYR A 42 -13.66 -5.72 -1.03
CA TYR A 42 -15.00 -5.17 -0.85
C TYR A 42 -15.11 -4.48 0.51
N PRO A 43 -15.50 -3.19 0.57
CA PRO A 43 -15.43 -2.36 1.79
C PRO A 43 -16.55 -2.65 2.81
N THR A 44 -17.32 -3.72 2.61
CA THR A 44 -18.34 -4.18 3.57
C THR A 44 -18.37 -5.70 3.61
N ASP A 45 -19.08 -6.27 4.59
CA ASP A 45 -19.38 -7.72 4.61
C ASP A 45 -20.21 -8.10 3.38
N ILE A 46 -19.64 -8.88 2.46
CA ILE A 46 -20.29 -9.35 1.23
C ILE A 46 -21.60 -10.08 1.50
N ARG A 47 -21.72 -10.73 2.67
CA ARG A 47 -22.94 -11.44 3.08
C ARG A 47 -24.11 -10.51 3.31
N SER A 48 -23.85 -9.25 3.63
CA SER A 48 -24.92 -8.25 3.80
C SER A 48 -25.61 -7.91 2.47
N THR A 49 -24.91 -8.08 1.35
CA THR A 49 -25.38 -7.79 -0.01
C THR A 49 -26.12 -8.98 -0.65
N LEU A 50 -25.88 -10.19 -0.15
CA LEU A 50 -26.51 -11.42 -0.65
C LEU A 50 -27.96 -11.57 -0.16
N ARG A 51 -28.86 -11.99 -1.06
CA ARG A 51 -30.31 -12.08 -0.77
C ARG A 51 -30.67 -13.28 0.10
N ASP A 52 -29.94 -14.39 0.00
CA ASP A 52 -30.24 -15.62 0.77
C ASP A 52 -29.69 -15.59 2.21
N LYS A 53 -30.30 -14.75 3.05
CA LYS A 53 -29.90 -14.60 4.46
C LYS A 53 -30.07 -15.87 5.31
N LYS A 54 -30.91 -16.83 4.88
CA LYS A 54 -31.14 -18.08 5.62
C LYS A 54 -29.98 -19.06 5.45
N ARG A 55 -29.44 -19.20 4.24
CA ARG A 55 -28.24 -19.99 3.96
C ARG A 55 -27.00 -19.40 4.65
N LEU A 56 -26.85 -18.08 4.61
CA LEU A 56 -25.70 -17.37 5.18
C LEU A 56 -25.59 -17.52 6.71
N LYS A 57 -26.72 -17.56 7.43
CA LYS A 57 -26.73 -17.78 8.88
C LYS A 57 -26.16 -19.14 9.32
N LYS A 58 -26.10 -20.12 8.41
CA LYS A 58 -25.56 -21.46 8.69
C LYS A 58 -24.04 -21.56 8.48
N ILE A 59 -23.42 -20.52 7.95
CA ILE A 59 -22.01 -20.53 7.55
C ILE A 59 -21.15 -19.90 8.68
N PRO A 60 -20.18 -20.61 9.27
CA PRO A 60 -19.41 -20.12 10.44
C PRO A 60 -18.46 -18.97 10.08
N GLN A 61 -18.54 -17.81 10.74
CA GLN A 61 -17.84 -16.57 10.32
C GLN A 61 -16.29 -16.55 10.35
N LYS A 62 -15.60 -17.63 10.74
CA LYS A 62 -14.18 -17.59 11.16
C LYS A 62 -13.16 -18.12 10.13
N GLN A 63 -13.56 -18.52 8.92
CA GLN A 63 -12.66 -19.09 7.89
C GLN A 63 -13.02 -18.63 6.47
N PRO A 64 -12.09 -18.64 5.49
CA PRO A 64 -12.43 -18.41 4.08
C PRO A 64 -13.45 -19.44 3.60
N PHE A 65 -14.44 -19.00 2.82
CA PHE A 65 -15.49 -19.87 2.29
C PHE A 65 -15.28 -20.15 0.81
N SER A 66 -15.67 -21.35 0.40
CA SER A 66 -15.67 -21.71 -1.01
C SER A 66 -16.75 -20.95 -1.79
N ALA A 67 -16.48 -20.70 -3.07
CA ALA A 67 -17.43 -20.13 -4.03
C ALA A 67 -18.78 -20.83 -4.02
N HIS A 68 -18.80 -22.15 -3.82
CA HIS A 68 -20.04 -22.93 -3.72
C HIS A 68 -20.83 -22.67 -2.45
N GLN A 69 -20.24 -22.20 -1.35
CA GLN A 69 -20.96 -21.93 -0.11
C GLN A 69 -21.71 -20.60 -0.17
N LEU A 70 -21.08 -19.58 -0.75
CA LEU A 70 -21.65 -18.24 -0.93
C LEU A 70 -22.36 -18.05 -2.27
N ASP A 71 -22.19 -19.01 -3.18
CA ASP A 71 -22.68 -18.93 -4.56
C ASP A 71 -22.22 -17.64 -5.25
N LEU A 72 -20.90 -17.43 -5.23
CA LEU A 72 -20.25 -16.26 -5.82
C LEU A 72 -19.40 -16.68 -7.03
N TRP A 73 -19.49 -15.90 -8.10
CA TRP A 73 -18.84 -16.17 -9.38
C TRP A 73 -18.19 -14.91 -9.91
N CYS A 74 -16.98 -15.05 -10.45
CA CYS A 74 -16.29 -14.01 -11.21
C CYS A 74 -16.58 -14.24 -12.69
N ILE A 75 -17.20 -13.25 -13.33
CA ILE A 75 -17.55 -13.27 -14.75
C ILE A 75 -16.62 -12.29 -15.45
N PHE A 76 -15.82 -12.79 -16.38
CA PHE A 76 -14.87 -12.00 -17.14
C PHE A 76 -15.56 -11.36 -18.35
N GLU A 77 -14.97 -10.30 -18.91
CA GLU A 77 -15.54 -9.56 -20.03
C GLU A 77 -15.78 -10.38 -21.31
N ASP A 78 -15.08 -11.51 -21.47
CA ASP A 78 -15.29 -12.48 -22.56
C ASP A 78 -16.45 -13.47 -22.28
N GLY A 79 -17.06 -13.39 -21.10
CA GLY A 79 -18.11 -14.30 -20.63
C GLY A 79 -17.60 -15.56 -19.93
N SER A 80 -16.28 -15.76 -19.84
CA SER A 80 -15.72 -16.86 -19.04
C SER A 80 -16.00 -16.66 -17.55
N VAL A 81 -16.12 -17.77 -16.81
CA VAL A 81 -16.48 -17.74 -15.39
C VAL A 81 -15.51 -18.53 -14.53
N SER A 82 -15.21 -18.01 -13.34
CA SER A 82 -14.49 -18.74 -12.30
C SER A 82 -15.19 -18.65 -10.94
N PRO A 83 -15.02 -19.65 -10.06
CA PRO A 83 -15.54 -19.60 -8.70
C PRO A 83 -14.87 -18.47 -7.90
N ALA A 84 -15.66 -17.60 -7.27
CA ALA A 84 -15.14 -16.53 -6.42
C ALA A 84 -15.06 -17.00 -4.95
N TYR A 85 -13.89 -16.93 -4.33
CA TYR A 85 -13.75 -17.23 -2.90
C TYR A 85 -13.87 -15.96 -2.10
N SER A 86 -14.46 -16.03 -0.91
CA SER A 86 -14.52 -14.88 -0.02
C SER A 86 -13.86 -15.16 1.31
N TYR A 87 -13.02 -14.22 1.73
CA TYR A 87 -12.54 -14.14 3.09
C TYR A 87 -13.07 -12.87 3.75
N ASP A 88 -13.89 -13.04 4.77
CA ASP A 88 -14.39 -11.93 5.57
C ASP A 88 -13.47 -11.68 6.75
N SER A 89 -12.78 -10.53 6.75
CA SER A 89 -12.03 -10.07 7.91
C SER A 89 -12.92 -9.19 8.78
N ASN A 90 -13.11 -9.63 10.03
CA ASN A 90 -13.63 -8.80 11.12
C ASN A 90 -12.51 -8.33 12.07
N HIS A 91 -11.25 -8.42 11.64
CA HIS A 91 -10.13 -7.96 12.44
C HIS A 91 -10.05 -6.44 12.42
N THR A 92 -10.20 -5.82 13.60
CA THR A 92 -10.31 -4.37 13.83
C THR A 92 -11.66 -3.80 13.35
N ASN A 93 -11.92 -2.50 13.54
CA ASN A 93 -13.12 -1.81 13.02
C ASN A 93 -13.20 -1.79 11.46
N GLU A 94 -12.44 -2.62 10.75
CA GLU A 94 -12.48 -2.83 9.31
C GLU A 94 -13.40 -4.02 9.01
N ARG A 95 -14.50 -3.77 8.28
CA ARG A 95 -15.34 -4.85 7.72
C ARG A 95 -15.03 -4.96 6.24
N VAL A 96 -14.11 -5.85 5.90
CA VAL A 96 -13.66 -6.03 4.51
C VAL A 96 -13.84 -7.48 4.11
N SER A 97 -14.44 -7.69 2.94
CA SER A 97 -14.46 -8.99 2.28
C SER A 97 -13.43 -8.99 1.16
N LEU A 98 -12.48 -9.91 1.23
CA LEU A 98 -11.59 -10.19 0.12
C LEU A 98 -12.27 -11.17 -0.80
N LEU A 99 -12.31 -10.86 -2.08
CA LEU A 99 -12.87 -11.69 -3.13
C LEU A 99 -11.72 -12.17 -4.00
N ASP A 100 -11.49 -13.47 -3.99
CA ASP A 100 -10.45 -14.13 -4.76
C ASP A 100 -11.06 -14.69 -6.04
N CYS A 101 -10.58 -14.20 -7.19
CA CYS A 101 -11.04 -14.57 -8.53
C CYS A 101 -9.92 -15.25 -9.32
N PRO A 102 -9.91 -16.59 -9.38
CA PRO A 102 -8.96 -17.32 -10.21
C PRO A 102 -9.10 -16.90 -11.67
N LEU A 103 -7.97 -16.71 -12.34
CA LEU A 103 -7.97 -16.38 -13.77
C LEU A 103 -8.48 -17.55 -14.59
N THR A 104 -9.36 -17.25 -15.55
CA THR A 104 -9.71 -18.16 -16.64
C THR A 104 -8.60 -18.21 -17.70
N GLU A 105 -8.71 -19.12 -18.66
CA GLU A 105 -7.81 -19.17 -19.82
C GLU A 105 -7.76 -17.83 -20.58
N TYR A 106 -8.90 -17.12 -20.65
CA TYR A 106 -8.97 -15.77 -21.18
C TYR A 106 -8.09 -14.80 -20.39
N GLY A 107 -8.28 -14.69 -19.07
CA GLY A 107 -7.46 -13.79 -18.26
C GLY A 107 -5.98 -14.17 -18.27
N MET A 108 -5.67 -15.47 -18.34
CA MET A 108 -4.31 -15.96 -18.54
C MET A 108 -3.72 -15.53 -19.90
N SER A 109 -4.51 -15.51 -20.98
CA SER A 109 -4.05 -15.09 -22.32
C SER A 109 -3.65 -13.62 -22.41
N LYS A 110 -4.12 -12.80 -21.47
CA LYS A 110 -3.77 -11.38 -21.33
C LYS A 110 -2.45 -11.17 -20.60
N LEU A 111 -1.90 -12.22 -19.97
CA LEU A 111 -0.58 -12.19 -19.37
C LEU A 111 0.48 -12.30 -20.46
N ARG A 112 1.04 -11.15 -20.87
CA ARG A 112 2.13 -11.12 -21.84
C ARG A 112 3.43 -10.63 -21.19
N PRO A 113 4.56 -11.33 -21.36
CA PRO A 113 5.87 -10.79 -21.00
C PRO A 113 6.16 -9.49 -21.77
N ASN A 114 6.79 -8.51 -21.12
CA ASN A 114 7.37 -7.31 -21.74
C ASN A 114 6.40 -6.36 -22.49
N GLN A 115 5.13 -6.28 -22.11
CA GLN A 115 4.25 -5.23 -22.64
C GLN A 115 4.66 -3.84 -22.12
N ARG A 116 4.55 -2.80 -22.96
CA ARG A 116 4.83 -1.40 -22.54
C ARG A 116 3.69 -0.77 -21.71
N LYS A 117 2.51 -1.37 -21.70
CA LYS A 117 1.31 -0.87 -21.00
C LYS A 117 0.55 -2.05 -20.42
N ALA A 118 0.07 -1.92 -19.18
CA ALA A 118 -0.79 -2.93 -18.56
C ALA A 118 -2.11 -3.05 -19.33
N GLU A 119 -2.58 -4.28 -19.55
CA GLU A 119 -3.92 -4.53 -20.08
C GLU A 119 -4.93 -4.49 -18.94
N THR A 120 -6.09 -3.87 -19.17
CA THR A 120 -7.21 -3.86 -18.23
C THR A 120 -8.31 -4.75 -18.77
N ILE A 121 -8.85 -5.61 -17.91
CA ILE A 121 -10.03 -6.44 -18.20
C ILE A 121 -11.16 -6.06 -17.24
N LEU A 122 -12.41 -6.24 -17.67
CA LEU A 122 -13.56 -6.12 -16.76
C LEU A 122 -13.87 -7.46 -16.10
N VAL A 123 -14.09 -7.43 -14.79
CA VAL A 123 -14.54 -8.58 -14.00
C VAL A 123 -15.78 -8.18 -13.22
N TYR A 124 -16.83 -8.99 -13.31
CA TYR A 124 -18.07 -8.84 -12.57
C TYR A 124 -18.15 -9.90 -11.51
N VAL A 125 -18.47 -9.52 -10.26
CA VAL A 125 -18.81 -10.50 -9.22
C VAL A 125 -20.31 -10.61 -9.14
N ALA A 126 -20.84 -11.81 -9.33
CA ALA A 126 -22.27 -12.08 -9.27
C ALA A 126 -22.57 -13.28 -8.36
N SER A 127 -23.82 -13.37 -7.93
CA SER A 127 -24.37 -14.55 -7.26
C SER A 127 -25.61 -15.02 -8.00
N THR A 128 -25.84 -16.33 -8.12
CA THR A 128 -27.08 -16.85 -8.72
C THR A 128 -28.32 -16.50 -7.87
N THR A 129 -28.11 -16.10 -6.62
CA THR A 129 -29.16 -15.58 -5.73
C THR A 129 -29.49 -14.10 -5.93
N SER A 130 -28.75 -13.38 -6.79
CA SER A 130 -28.98 -11.97 -7.12
C SER A 130 -29.32 -11.81 -8.61
N LYS A 131 -30.25 -10.90 -8.93
CA LYS A 131 -30.57 -10.56 -10.33
C LYS A 131 -29.52 -9.66 -10.98
N ASP A 132 -28.83 -8.86 -10.16
CA ASP A 132 -27.82 -7.89 -10.61
C ASP A 132 -26.44 -8.29 -10.06
N PRO A 133 -25.35 -8.00 -10.80
CA PRO A 133 -23.99 -8.17 -10.28
C PRO A 133 -23.79 -7.38 -8.99
N ILE A 134 -23.05 -7.98 -8.06
CA ILE A 134 -22.75 -7.44 -6.74
C ILE A 134 -21.65 -6.37 -6.85
N MET A 135 -20.72 -6.55 -7.78
CA MET A 135 -19.57 -5.68 -8.01
C MET A 135 -19.17 -5.72 -9.48
N LYS A 136 -18.68 -4.58 -9.98
CA LYS A 136 -17.89 -4.50 -11.22
C LYS A 136 -16.52 -3.97 -10.85
N ALA A 137 -15.48 -4.69 -11.24
CA ALA A 137 -14.10 -4.29 -11.06
C ALA A 137 -13.42 -4.11 -12.41
N GLU A 138 -12.73 -3.00 -12.59
CA GLU A 138 -11.76 -2.86 -13.67
C GLU A 138 -10.43 -3.40 -13.16
N VAL A 139 -9.98 -4.50 -13.75
CA VAL A 139 -8.82 -5.24 -13.29
C VAL A 139 -7.64 -5.02 -14.23
N SER A 140 -6.64 -4.27 -13.75
CA SER A 140 -5.35 -4.16 -14.43
C SER A 140 -4.55 -5.44 -14.22
N ILE A 141 -4.15 -6.09 -15.31
CA ILE A 141 -3.33 -7.30 -15.29
C ILE A 141 -1.86 -6.86 -15.30
N PRO A 142 -1.08 -7.20 -14.26
CA PRO A 142 0.29 -6.73 -14.15
C PRO A 142 1.18 -7.50 -15.14
N GLN A 143 2.27 -6.86 -15.52
CA GLN A 143 3.33 -7.52 -16.30
C GLN A 143 3.99 -8.57 -15.42
N ILE A 144 4.20 -9.79 -15.92
CA ILE A 144 5.01 -10.78 -15.21
C ILE A 144 6.46 -10.29 -15.24
N PRO A 145 7.05 -9.91 -14.10
CA PRO A 145 8.47 -9.58 -14.06
C PRO A 145 9.22 -10.90 -14.20
N THR A 146 10.17 -10.95 -15.13
CA THR A 146 11.19 -11.98 -15.12
C THR A 146 11.93 -11.85 -13.79
N LEU A 147 11.66 -12.74 -12.83
CA LEU A 147 12.43 -12.82 -11.59
C LEU A 147 13.88 -13.08 -11.97
N LEU A 148 14.71 -12.03 -11.95
CA LEU A 148 16.15 -12.17 -12.13
C LEU A 148 16.69 -12.83 -10.85
N GLN A 149 16.79 -14.16 -10.88
CA GLN A 149 17.57 -14.88 -9.89
C GLN A 149 19.01 -14.32 -9.91
N ASN A 150 19.51 -13.94 -8.74
CA ASN A 150 20.84 -13.37 -8.45
C ASN A 150 21.01 -11.83 -8.50
N GLN A 151 19.94 -11.04 -8.39
CA GLN A 151 20.06 -9.59 -8.15
C GLN A 151 20.10 -9.25 -6.64
N PRO A 152 20.62 -8.07 -6.23
CA PRO A 152 20.43 -7.56 -4.87
C PRO A 152 18.94 -7.55 -4.48
N ILE A 153 18.64 -7.65 -3.18
CA ILE A 153 17.25 -7.61 -2.69
C ILE A 153 16.57 -6.37 -3.26
N SER A 154 15.56 -6.58 -4.12
CA SER A 154 14.71 -5.50 -4.60
C SER A 154 13.74 -5.11 -3.50
N LEU A 155 13.79 -3.83 -3.12
CA LEU A 155 13.01 -3.26 -2.03
C LEU A 155 12.25 -2.05 -2.54
N THR A 156 10.92 -2.18 -2.54
CA THR A 156 10.00 -1.12 -2.95
C THR A 156 9.35 -0.48 -1.72
N LEU A 157 9.28 0.86 -1.71
CA LEU A 157 8.43 1.57 -0.77
C LEU A 157 7.27 2.25 -1.49
N CYS A 158 6.08 2.03 -0.96
CA CYS A 158 4.86 2.69 -1.38
C CYS A 158 4.43 3.71 -0.34
N THR A 159 4.04 4.89 -0.80
CA THR A 159 3.48 5.91 0.10
C THR A 159 2.02 5.59 0.39
N SER A 160 1.52 5.97 1.58
CA SER A 160 0.09 6.22 1.69
C SER A 160 -0.34 7.31 0.71
N PRO A 161 -1.62 7.38 0.30
CA PRO A 161 -2.11 8.44 -0.57
C PRO A 161 -1.78 9.84 -0.03
N LEU A 162 -1.09 10.63 -0.84
CA LEU A 162 -0.55 11.93 -0.46
C LEU A 162 -1.38 13.08 -1.04
N HIS A 163 -1.51 14.14 -0.24
CA HIS A 163 -2.14 15.40 -0.64
C HIS A 163 -1.12 16.54 -0.55
N ASN A 164 -0.60 16.99 -1.70
CA ASN A 164 0.24 18.18 -1.86
C ASN A 164 1.40 18.31 -0.83
N LYS A 165 2.32 17.32 -0.81
CA LYS A 165 3.50 17.26 0.09
C LYS A 165 4.83 17.16 -0.69
N ALA A 166 4.92 17.79 -1.86
CA ALA A 166 6.02 17.64 -2.84
C ALA A 166 7.43 17.78 -2.24
N LYS A 167 7.65 18.79 -1.39
CA LYS A 167 8.95 19.02 -0.77
C LYS A 167 9.37 17.94 0.23
N PHE A 168 8.40 17.38 0.96
CA PHE A 168 8.66 16.27 1.88
C PHE A 168 8.96 14.99 1.12
N LEU A 169 8.34 14.82 -0.06
CA LEU A 169 8.61 13.69 -0.93
C LEU A 169 10.08 13.66 -1.39
N ALA A 170 10.65 14.78 -1.83
CA ALA A 170 12.03 14.82 -2.34
C ALA A 170 13.07 14.38 -1.29
N GLN A 171 13.01 14.94 -0.07
CA GLN A 171 13.92 14.53 1.00
C GLN A 171 13.68 13.09 1.47
N TRP A 172 12.43 12.63 1.46
CA TRP A 172 12.08 11.26 1.83
C TRP A 172 12.64 10.27 0.80
N ILE A 173 12.58 10.57 -0.49
CA ILE A 173 13.20 9.77 -1.57
C ILE A 173 14.72 9.72 -1.37
N GLU A 174 15.38 10.87 -1.21
CA GLU A 174 16.84 10.92 -1.05
C GLU A 174 17.31 10.14 0.19
N PHE A 175 16.63 10.29 1.33
CA PHE A 175 16.93 9.50 2.52
C PHE A 175 16.79 8.00 2.25
N HIS A 176 15.66 7.58 1.70
CA HIS A 176 15.37 6.16 1.51
C HIS A 176 16.29 5.53 0.46
N ARG A 177 16.70 6.29 -0.55
CA ARG A 177 17.73 5.86 -1.50
C ARG A 177 19.08 5.63 -0.80
N LEU A 178 19.49 6.49 0.13
CA LEU A 178 20.73 6.32 0.90
C LEU A 178 20.73 5.04 1.74
N VAL A 179 19.57 4.61 2.23
CA VAL A 179 19.42 3.37 3.02
C VAL A 179 19.06 2.15 2.18
N GLY A 180 19.19 2.23 0.85
CA GLY A 180 19.13 1.08 -0.05
C GLY A 180 17.75 0.74 -0.63
N ILE A 181 16.77 1.65 -0.55
CA ILE A 181 15.51 1.49 -1.28
C ILE A 181 15.77 1.69 -2.78
N THR A 182 15.25 0.76 -3.59
CA THR A 182 15.54 0.72 -5.04
C THR A 182 14.40 1.25 -5.90
N LYS A 183 13.18 1.29 -5.34
CA LYS A 183 11.98 1.71 -6.07
C LYS A 183 10.98 2.38 -5.14
N PHE A 184 10.31 3.40 -5.65
CA PHE A 184 9.31 4.18 -4.96
C PHE A 184 8.01 4.20 -5.74
N VAL A 185 6.89 4.02 -5.05
CA VAL A 185 5.56 4.12 -5.63
C VAL A 185 4.80 5.23 -4.90
N ILE A 186 4.46 6.27 -5.64
CA ILE A 186 3.85 7.48 -5.10
C ILE A 186 2.36 7.47 -5.43
N TYR A 187 1.53 7.29 -4.41
CA TYR A 187 0.08 7.43 -4.54
C TYR A 187 -0.30 8.90 -4.40
N ASN A 188 -0.63 9.55 -5.51
CA ASN A 188 -1.02 10.94 -5.53
C ASN A 188 -2.55 11.06 -5.51
N SER A 189 -3.14 11.65 -4.46
CA SER A 189 -4.60 11.76 -4.33
C SER A 189 -5.19 13.09 -4.78
N THR A 190 -4.36 14.00 -5.31
CA THR A 190 -4.79 15.32 -5.79
C THR A 190 -4.41 15.52 -7.23
N ASP A 191 -4.88 16.60 -7.84
CA ASP A 191 -4.24 17.11 -9.04
C ASP A 191 -2.75 17.36 -8.75
N ILE A 192 -1.91 17.06 -9.74
CA ILE A 192 -0.47 17.25 -9.63
C ILE A 192 -0.21 18.77 -9.65
N SER A 193 0.34 19.32 -8.58
CA SER A 193 0.78 20.72 -8.56
C SER A 193 2.09 20.89 -9.32
N ASN A 194 2.40 22.12 -9.74
CA ASN A 194 3.68 22.44 -10.40
C ASN A 194 4.89 22.02 -9.55
N GLU A 195 4.79 22.13 -8.22
CA GLU A 195 5.87 21.70 -7.31
C GLU A 195 6.04 20.18 -7.30
N LEU A 196 4.94 19.43 -7.27
CA LEU A 196 5.00 17.96 -7.32
C LEU A 196 5.52 17.50 -8.68
N GLU A 197 5.04 18.09 -9.78
CA GLU A 197 5.52 17.80 -11.13
C GLU A 197 7.03 18.05 -11.25
N SER A 198 7.51 19.19 -10.75
CA SER A 198 8.94 19.53 -10.73
C SER A 198 9.78 18.50 -9.96
N VAL A 199 9.30 18.07 -8.78
CA VAL A 199 9.95 17.01 -8.01
C VAL A 199 9.99 15.71 -8.79
N LEU A 200 8.85 15.26 -9.33
CA LEU A 200 8.77 14.01 -10.09
C LEU A 200 9.67 14.05 -11.34
N ALA A 201 9.68 15.15 -12.08
CA ALA A 201 10.51 15.35 -13.27
C ALA A 201 12.02 15.28 -12.93
N ALA A 202 12.43 15.75 -11.75
CA ALA A 202 13.83 15.66 -11.33
C ALA A 202 14.31 14.21 -11.12
N TYR A 203 13.40 13.30 -10.79
CA TYR A 203 13.69 11.88 -10.60
C TYR A 203 13.39 11.02 -11.83
N ASP A 204 12.68 11.54 -12.83
CA ASP A 204 12.34 10.83 -14.07
C ASP A 204 13.59 10.33 -14.83
N LYS A 205 14.72 11.06 -14.71
CA LYS A 205 16.02 10.66 -15.27
C LYS A 205 16.61 9.39 -14.64
N ASP A 206 16.20 9.04 -13.41
CA ASP A 206 16.63 7.80 -12.74
C ASP A 206 15.65 6.68 -13.13
N PHE A 207 15.86 6.11 -14.32
CA PHE A 207 14.94 5.13 -14.90
C PHE A 207 14.59 3.99 -13.92
N GLY A 208 13.29 3.79 -13.69
CA GLY A 208 12.76 2.73 -12.82
C GLY A 208 12.77 3.05 -11.32
N LEU A 209 13.20 4.25 -10.91
CA LEU A 209 13.24 4.65 -9.50
C LEU A 209 11.85 4.99 -8.94
N ILE A 210 11.01 5.66 -9.73
CA ILE A 210 9.70 6.17 -9.27
C ILE A 210 8.59 5.73 -10.23
N ASP A 211 7.52 5.19 -9.66
CA ASP A 211 6.21 5.06 -10.29
C ASP A 211 5.21 5.98 -9.60
N VAL A 212 4.37 6.66 -10.37
CA VAL A 212 3.32 7.53 -9.85
C VAL A 212 1.97 6.91 -10.17
N VAL A 213 1.18 6.65 -9.12
CA VAL A 213 -0.20 6.17 -9.24
C VAL A 213 -1.13 7.33 -8.91
N GLN A 214 -1.84 7.82 -9.94
CA GLN A 214 -2.90 8.79 -9.72
C GLN A 214 -4.08 8.09 -9.02
N TRP A 215 -4.32 8.48 -7.78
CA TRP A 215 -5.21 7.79 -6.85
C TRP A 215 -6.45 8.65 -6.58
N ASN A 216 -7.31 8.74 -7.60
CA ASN A 216 -8.49 9.61 -7.60
C ASN A 216 -9.63 9.05 -6.74
N PHE A 217 -10.04 9.80 -5.73
CA PHE A 217 -11.07 9.40 -4.77
C PHE A 217 -12.47 9.89 -5.17
N PHE A 218 -13.22 9.06 -5.90
CA PHE A 218 -14.66 9.32 -6.15
C PHE A 218 -15.55 8.07 -6.08
N SER A 219 -14.97 6.86 -6.06
CA SER A 219 -15.70 5.59 -6.21
C SER A 219 -16.36 5.08 -4.91
N LEU A 220 -15.82 5.40 -3.74
CA LEU A 220 -16.26 4.87 -2.46
C LEU A 220 -17.08 5.88 -1.63
N ARG A 221 -18.33 6.11 -2.02
CA ARG A 221 -19.32 6.84 -1.20
C ARG A 221 -19.82 5.95 -0.05
N LEU A 222 -18.96 5.71 0.93
CA LEU A 222 -19.31 4.92 2.12
C LEU A 222 -20.06 5.77 3.14
N LYS A 223 -21.20 5.26 3.62
CA LYS A 223 -22.10 5.95 4.56
C LYS A 223 -21.61 5.94 6.02
N ASP A 224 -20.57 5.18 6.33
CA ASP A 224 -20.09 4.95 7.70
C ASP A 224 -18.98 5.92 8.15
N GLY A 225 -18.61 6.89 7.31
CA GLY A 225 -17.57 7.88 7.63
C GLY A 225 -16.14 7.35 7.61
N ASN A 226 -15.92 6.07 7.29
CA ASN A 226 -14.58 5.45 7.29
C ASN A 226 -13.91 5.47 5.91
N SER A 227 -14.43 6.23 4.95
CA SER A 227 -13.97 6.22 3.56
C SER A 227 -12.46 6.47 3.41
N GLN A 228 -11.89 7.35 4.23
CA GLN A 228 -10.44 7.61 4.24
C GLN A 228 -9.60 6.39 4.63
N ARG A 229 -10.11 5.55 5.54
CA ARG A 229 -9.42 4.33 5.98
C ARG A 229 -9.43 3.28 4.86
N TYR A 230 -10.59 3.06 4.23
CA TYR A 230 -10.70 2.14 3.10
C TYR A 230 -9.82 2.57 1.93
N PHE A 231 -9.75 3.87 1.65
CA PHE A 231 -8.89 4.43 0.63
C PHE A 231 -7.40 4.14 0.84
N GLN A 232 -6.93 4.17 2.10
CA GLN A 232 -5.56 3.79 2.42
C GLN A 232 -5.33 2.29 2.31
N VAL A 233 -6.29 1.47 2.75
CA VAL A 233 -6.20 0.00 2.61
C VAL A 233 -6.16 -0.39 1.13
N GLU A 234 -6.98 0.24 0.30
CA GLU A 234 -7.00 0.02 -1.15
C GLU A 234 -5.66 0.39 -1.79
N ALA A 235 -5.04 1.52 -1.40
CA ALA A 235 -3.70 1.89 -1.88
C ALA A 235 -2.62 0.89 -1.43
N VAL A 236 -2.69 0.41 -0.18
CA VAL A 236 -1.80 -0.64 0.33
C VAL A 236 -1.92 -1.91 -0.50
N HIS A 237 -3.15 -2.30 -0.87
CA HIS A 237 -3.37 -3.46 -1.73
C HIS A 237 -2.98 -3.21 -3.17
N ASP A 238 -3.26 -2.05 -3.75
CA ASP A 238 -2.77 -1.70 -5.10
C ASP A 238 -1.25 -1.82 -5.15
N CYS A 239 -0.55 -1.36 -4.10
CA CYS A 239 0.90 -1.47 -4.02
C CYS A 239 1.36 -2.93 -3.95
N PHE A 240 0.82 -3.66 -2.97
CA PHE A 240 1.08 -5.09 -2.77
C PHE A 240 0.85 -5.88 -4.03
N LEU A 241 -0.26 -5.58 -4.70
CA LEU A 241 -0.63 -6.23 -5.91
C LEU A 241 0.35 -5.73 -6.99
N ARG A 242 0.22 -4.50 -7.50
CA ARG A 242 0.87 -4.04 -8.74
C ARG A 242 2.40 -4.19 -8.76
N PHE A 243 3.05 -4.10 -7.60
CA PHE A 243 4.52 -4.07 -7.49
C PHE A 243 5.11 -5.23 -6.69
N GLY A 244 4.26 -6.13 -6.16
CA GLY A 244 4.70 -7.19 -5.27
C GLY A 244 5.56 -8.26 -5.93
N ASP A 245 5.39 -8.49 -7.24
CA ASP A 245 6.20 -9.44 -8.01
C ASP A 245 7.55 -8.86 -8.47
N GLN A 246 7.68 -7.53 -8.46
CA GLN A 246 8.92 -6.82 -8.82
C GLN A 246 9.90 -6.75 -7.65
N SER A 247 9.45 -7.06 -6.44
CA SER A 247 10.20 -6.83 -5.21
C SER A 247 10.27 -8.07 -4.33
N GLU A 248 11.43 -8.39 -3.76
CA GLU A 248 11.49 -9.40 -2.71
C GLU A 248 10.78 -8.89 -1.44
N TRP A 249 10.98 -7.61 -1.12
CA TRP A 249 10.38 -6.94 0.02
C TRP A 249 9.67 -5.68 -0.43
N VAL A 250 8.52 -5.41 0.18
CA VAL A 250 7.74 -4.19 -0.02
C VAL A 250 7.43 -3.58 1.34
N GLY A 251 7.47 -2.26 1.44
CA GLY A 251 7.02 -1.52 2.61
C GLY A 251 5.96 -0.50 2.22
N THR A 252 4.99 -0.28 3.08
CA THR A 252 4.03 0.81 2.94
C THR A 252 4.18 1.74 4.13
N ILE A 253 4.74 2.94 3.90
CA ILE A 253 5.04 3.90 4.96
C ILE A 253 4.58 5.31 4.55
N ASP A 254 4.41 6.17 5.54
CA ASP A 254 3.97 7.56 5.35
C ASP A 254 5.19 8.48 5.10
N LEU A 255 4.97 9.68 4.54
CA LEU A 255 6.08 10.62 4.24
C LEU A 255 6.79 11.18 5.47
N ASP A 256 6.14 11.09 6.63
CA ASP A 256 6.68 11.42 7.94
C ASP A 256 7.35 10.23 8.62
N GLU A 257 7.47 9.09 7.93
CA GLU A 257 8.06 7.87 8.48
C GLU A 257 9.33 7.45 7.71
N TYR A 258 10.38 7.13 8.46
CA TYR A 258 11.71 6.88 7.95
C TYR A 258 12.22 5.53 8.49
N LEU A 259 12.63 4.65 7.58
CA LEU A 259 13.25 3.37 7.93
C LEU A 259 14.74 3.55 8.14
N VAL A 260 15.18 3.52 9.39
CA VAL A 260 16.57 3.80 9.79
C VAL A 260 17.28 2.48 10.12
N PRO A 261 18.21 1.99 9.28
CA PRO A 261 19.07 0.88 9.67
C PRO A 261 20.01 1.33 10.79
N LEU A 262 20.17 0.47 11.80
CA LEU A 262 21.04 0.73 12.94
C LEU A 262 22.27 -0.20 12.88
N SER A 263 23.34 0.21 13.54
CA SER A 263 24.59 -0.55 13.58
C SER A 263 24.34 -2.02 13.98
N PRO A 264 24.92 -3.00 13.26
CA PRO A 264 26.00 -2.87 12.29
C PRO A 264 25.54 -2.72 10.82
N TYR A 265 24.26 -2.41 10.58
CA TYR A 265 23.69 -2.34 9.23
C TYR A 265 23.83 -0.93 8.65
N GLU A 266 24.35 -0.84 7.43
CA GLU A 266 24.41 0.43 6.71
C GLU A 266 23.15 0.72 5.89
N THR A 267 22.48 -0.33 5.41
CA THR A 267 21.27 -0.22 4.58
C THR A 267 20.19 -1.20 5.06
N ILE A 268 18.94 -0.93 4.69
CA ILE A 268 17.82 -1.84 4.92
C ILE A 268 18.04 -3.15 4.18
N SER A 269 18.56 -3.10 2.96
CA SER A 269 18.88 -4.29 2.17
C SER A 269 19.94 -5.16 2.86
N ASP A 270 20.96 -4.56 3.48
CA ASP A 270 21.96 -5.28 4.28
C ASP A 270 21.34 -5.97 5.51
N PHE A 271 20.48 -5.25 6.23
CA PHE A 271 19.70 -5.81 7.35
C PHE A 271 18.85 -7.01 6.91
N LEU A 272 18.05 -6.86 5.84
CA LEU A 272 17.19 -7.92 5.31
C LEU A 272 18.00 -9.12 4.82
N MET A 273 19.13 -8.87 4.14
CA MET A 273 20.05 -9.90 3.66
C MET A 273 20.66 -10.73 4.80
N LYS A 274 21.19 -10.05 5.83
CA LYS A 274 21.91 -10.72 6.92
C LYS A 274 20.97 -11.45 7.87
N GLU A 275 19.81 -10.86 8.20
CA GLU A 275 18.91 -11.40 9.23
C GLU A 275 17.79 -12.29 8.65
N TYR A 276 17.33 -12.04 7.42
CA TYR A 276 16.07 -12.59 6.89
C TYR A 276 16.16 -13.31 5.55
N ARG A 277 17.29 -13.30 4.84
CA ARG A 277 17.44 -13.93 3.50
C ARG A 277 16.88 -15.35 3.44
N ARG A 278 17.21 -16.20 4.43
CA ARG A 278 16.79 -17.62 4.49
C ARG A 278 15.56 -17.90 5.34
N ARG A 279 14.96 -16.88 5.96
CA ARG A 279 13.78 -17.06 6.82
C ARG A 279 12.53 -17.05 5.95
N VAL A 280 11.55 -17.91 6.25
CA VAL A 280 10.26 -17.95 5.55
C VAL A 280 9.21 -17.26 6.42
N ILE A 281 9.08 -15.95 6.26
CA ILE A 281 8.20 -15.09 7.06
C ILE A 281 7.37 -14.18 6.15
N GLY A 282 6.17 -13.80 6.62
CA GLY A 282 5.28 -12.91 5.88
C GLY A 282 5.69 -11.44 6.00
N SER A 283 5.92 -10.97 7.23
CA SER A 283 6.27 -9.57 7.48
C SER A 283 7.22 -9.36 8.67
N ILE A 284 7.93 -8.24 8.63
CA ILE A 284 8.70 -7.63 9.71
C ILE A 284 7.92 -6.39 10.15
N ASN A 285 7.38 -6.41 11.36
CA ASN A 285 6.61 -5.30 11.93
C ASN A 285 7.52 -4.37 12.71
N LEU A 286 7.34 -3.06 12.53
CA LEU A 286 8.17 -2.01 13.10
C LEU A 286 7.28 -1.04 13.88
N ARG A 287 7.57 -0.86 15.17
CA ARG A 287 6.88 0.11 16.01
C ARG A 287 7.47 1.51 15.84
N SER A 288 6.62 2.51 15.79
CA SER A 288 7.03 3.91 15.64
C SER A 288 7.81 4.41 16.85
N ASN A 289 8.91 5.09 16.56
CA ASN A 289 9.62 5.99 17.47
C ASN A 289 9.22 7.40 17.09
N PHE A 290 8.40 8.06 17.90
CA PHE A 290 7.92 9.40 17.56
C PHE A 290 8.98 10.45 17.79
N PHE A 291 9.25 11.25 16.76
CA PHE A 291 10.04 12.46 16.81
C PHE A 291 9.10 13.68 16.89
N CYS A 292 9.37 14.54 17.85
CA CYS A 292 8.48 15.61 18.29
C CYS A 292 9.17 16.98 18.14
N ALA A 293 8.37 18.01 17.92
CA ALA A 293 8.76 19.42 18.01
C ALA A 293 9.21 19.79 19.43
N LYS A 294 10.18 20.70 19.56
CA LYS A 294 10.73 21.13 20.86
C LYS A 294 9.67 21.80 21.74
N ASN A 295 8.69 22.45 21.12
CA ASN A 295 7.58 23.12 21.81
C ASN A 295 6.22 22.54 21.35
N ALA A 296 5.61 21.71 22.18
CA ALA A 296 4.27 21.14 21.94
C ALA A 296 3.14 22.19 21.84
N SER A 297 3.43 23.45 22.18
CA SER A 297 2.55 24.61 22.16
C SER A 297 2.52 25.39 20.84
N GLY A 298 3.31 24.97 19.84
CA GLY A 298 3.27 25.52 18.48
C GLY A 298 4.64 25.50 17.80
N LEU A 299 4.65 25.38 16.47
CA LEU A 299 5.89 25.41 15.69
C LEU A 299 6.60 26.77 15.87
N SER A 300 7.80 26.73 16.45
CA SER A 300 8.74 27.86 16.48
C SER A 300 9.04 28.34 15.05
N GLU A 301 9.58 29.56 14.90
CA GLU A 301 9.97 30.09 13.57
C GLU A 301 10.93 29.15 12.84
N ASN A 302 11.84 28.49 13.55
CA ASN A 302 12.77 27.49 13.00
C ASN A 302 12.09 26.20 12.51
N GLU A 303 10.94 25.82 13.08
CA GLU A 303 10.19 24.62 12.65
C GLU A 303 9.32 24.91 11.42
N ARG A 304 8.94 26.19 11.22
CA ARG A 304 8.35 26.72 9.98
C ARG A 304 9.39 27.04 8.90
N ASP A 305 10.67 27.08 9.27
CA ASP A 305 11.74 27.35 8.32
C ASP A 305 11.85 26.24 7.29
N ASP A 306 11.41 26.55 6.10
CA ASP A 306 11.43 25.67 4.97
C ASP A 306 12.86 25.41 4.44
N SER A 307 13.89 26.07 4.98
CA SER A 307 15.29 25.82 4.62
C SER A 307 15.87 24.52 5.19
N LEU A 308 15.24 23.90 6.20
CA LEU A 308 15.76 22.71 6.89
C LEU A 308 15.04 21.40 6.51
N LEU A 309 15.77 20.29 6.54
CA LEU A 309 15.23 18.94 6.41
C LEU A 309 14.45 18.51 7.67
N VAL A 310 13.53 17.57 7.52
CA VAL A 310 12.77 16.96 8.63
C VAL A 310 13.70 16.37 9.68
N VAL A 311 14.74 15.67 9.23
CA VAL A 311 15.76 15.07 10.10
C VAL A 311 16.60 16.12 10.84
N GLU A 312 16.68 17.35 10.33
CA GLU A 312 17.39 18.47 10.98
C GLU A 312 16.50 19.19 12.00
N LYS A 313 15.20 19.32 11.68
CA LYS A 313 14.22 20.00 12.53
C LYS A 313 13.89 19.21 13.80
N PHE A 314 13.67 17.91 13.66
CA PHE A 314 13.13 17.08 14.73
C PHE A 314 14.19 16.10 15.23
N THR A 315 14.93 16.52 16.25
CA THR A 315 15.97 15.69 16.90
C THR A 315 15.55 15.19 18.28
N GLN A 316 14.31 15.41 18.69
CA GLN A 316 13.79 14.93 19.98
C GLN A 316 12.81 13.81 19.73
N ARG A 317 13.04 12.66 20.36
CA ARG A 317 12.11 11.53 20.29
C ARG A 317 11.54 11.16 21.65
N ALA A 318 10.34 10.58 21.63
CA ALA A 318 9.74 9.97 22.81
C ALA A 318 10.66 8.91 23.41
N GLN A 319 10.70 8.80 24.74
CA GLN A 319 11.55 7.83 25.45
C GLN A 319 11.27 6.38 25.05
N SER A 320 9.99 6.03 24.94
CA SER A 320 9.53 4.69 24.59
C SER A 320 8.86 4.63 23.22
N ARG A 321 9.04 3.51 22.52
CA ARG A 321 8.30 3.20 21.29
C ARG A 321 6.79 3.19 21.53
N HIS A 322 6.03 3.55 20.52
CA HIS A 322 4.58 3.46 20.59
C HIS A 322 4.14 2.00 20.76
N LYS A 323 3.32 1.74 21.79
CA LYS A 323 2.79 0.41 22.12
C LYS A 323 2.08 -0.29 20.96
N SER A 324 1.15 0.39 20.26
CA SER A 324 0.35 -0.25 19.21
C SER A 324 -0.46 0.76 18.39
N GLY A 325 -0.85 0.37 17.17
CA GLY A 325 -1.82 1.08 16.34
C GLY A 325 -1.20 2.09 15.37
N ARG A 326 0.13 2.19 15.35
CA ARG A 326 0.90 3.06 14.44
C ARG A 326 2.10 2.36 13.82
N GLN A 327 2.20 1.05 13.99
CA GLN A 327 3.28 0.29 13.36
C GLN A 327 3.18 0.38 11.83
N LYS A 328 4.32 0.22 11.18
CA LYS A 328 4.42 -0.15 9.77
C LYS A 328 5.18 -1.45 9.64
N TYR A 329 5.33 -1.94 8.42
CA TYR A 329 5.92 -3.25 8.19
C TYR A 329 6.56 -3.33 6.82
N LEU A 330 7.61 -4.14 6.74
CA LEU A 330 8.15 -4.66 5.49
C LEU A 330 7.59 -6.06 5.32
N TYR A 331 7.08 -6.39 4.14
CA TYR A 331 6.48 -7.70 3.87
C TYR A 331 7.03 -8.33 2.60
N ARG A 332 6.95 -9.66 2.55
CA ARG A 332 7.22 -10.44 1.35
C ARG A 332 5.91 -10.71 0.64
N PRO A 333 5.67 -10.14 -0.55
CA PRO A 333 4.40 -10.30 -1.26
C PRO A 333 4.00 -11.76 -1.46
N ARG A 334 4.98 -12.65 -1.71
CA ARG A 334 4.77 -14.10 -1.87
C ARG A 334 4.22 -14.83 -0.64
N PHE A 335 4.33 -14.23 0.54
CA PHE A 335 4.00 -14.83 1.83
C PHE A 335 2.89 -14.09 2.57
N VAL A 336 2.23 -13.15 1.88
CA VAL A 336 1.15 -12.32 2.39
C VAL A 336 -0.07 -12.46 1.48
N GLN A 337 -1.26 -12.38 2.07
CA GLN A 337 -2.54 -12.42 1.35
C GLN A 337 -3.38 -11.17 1.62
N TYR A 338 -3.32 -10.63 2.83
CA TYR A 338 -4.08 -9.43 3.20
C TYR A 338 -3.28 -8.53 4.14
N LEU A 339 -3.36 -7.25 3.82
CA LEU A 339 -2.70 -6.17 4.52
C LEU A 339 -3.73 -5.17 5.06
N SER A 340 -3.47 -4.61 6.23
CA SER A 340 -4.10 -3.37 6.68
C SER A 340 -3.06 -2.27 6.76
N ILE A 341 -3.49 -1.05 7.10
CA ILE A 341 -2.60 0.13 7.17
C ILE A 341 -1.40 -0.10 8.10
N HIS A 342 -1.57 -0.91 9.16
CA HIS A 342 -0.56 -1.06 10.22
C HIS A 342 0.03 -2.47 10.38
N GLN A 343 -0.48 -3.46 9.67
CA GLN A 343 0.06 -4.81 9.73
C GLN A 343 -0.33 -5.68 8.52
N GLN A 344 0.46 -6.70 8.25
CA GLN A 344 -0.07 -7.91 7.63
C GLN A 344 -1.20 -8.45 8.50
N VAL A 345 -2.34 -8.79 7.92
CA VAL A 345 -3.47 -9.41 8.64
C VAL A 345 -3.50 -10.91 8.34
N ILE A 346 -3.33 -11.30 7.07
CA ILE A 346 -3.30 -12.70 6.61
C ILE A 346 -2.01 -12.98 5.85
N GLY A 347 -1.36 -14.09 6.19
CA GLY A 347 -0.14 -14.59 5.55
C GLY A 347 0.66 -15.47 6.51
N LEU A 348 1.94 -15.68 6.21
CA LEU A 348 2.85 -16.42 7.08
C LEU A 348 3.20 -15.64 8.36
N SER A 349 4.04 -16.22 9.22
CA SER A 349 4.42 -15.62 10.51
C SER A 349 4.98 -14.20 10.36
N LYS A 350 4.58 -13.32 11.28
CA LYS A 350 5.09 -11.96 11.43
C LYS A 350 6.17 -11.96 12.51
N VAL A 351 7.19 -11.13 12.34
CA VAL A 351 8.26 -10.97 13.33
C VAL A 351 8.42 -9.50 13.70
N GLU A 352 8.85 -9.22 14.92
CA GLU A 352 9.29 -7.90 15.33
C GLU A 352 10.82 -7.97 15.56
N PRO A 353 11.64 -7.16 14.87
CA PRO A 353 13.08 -7.17 15.05
C PRO A 353 13.46 -6.49 16.37
N SER A 354 14.68 -6.75 16.84
CA SER A 354 15.23 -6.02 17.98
C SER A 354 15.38 -4.54 17.67
N GLU A 355 15.12 -3.68 18.67
CA GLU A 355 15.22 -2.22 18.58
C GLU A 355 16.60 -1.73 18.17
N SER A 356 17.65 -2.52 18.41
CA SER A 356 19.02 -2.15 18.06
C SER A 356 19.37 -2.41 16.59
N ARG A 357 18.46 -2.96 15.79
CA ARG A 357 18.73 -3.34 14.38
C ARG A 357 18.15 -2.38 13.36
N ILE A 358 16.92 -1.92 13.61
CA ILE A 358 16.18 -1.05 12.70
C ILE A 358 15.17 -0.23 13.49
N MET A 359 15.02 1.03 13.13
CA MET A 359 14.06 1.96 13.71
C MET A 359 13.10 2.47 12.64
N LEU A 360 11.80 2.48 12.97
CA LEU A 360 10.82 3.30 12.28
C LEU A 360 10.75 4.65 12.99
N ALA A 361 11.41 5.67 12.44
CA ALA A 361 11.36 7.03 12.94
C ALA A 361 10.11 7.73 12.38
N HIS A 362 9.21 8.16 13.25
CA HIS A 362 7.93 8.79 12.88
C HIS A 362 7.95 10.25 13.31
N TYR A 363 8.14 11.16 12.35
CA TYR A 363 8.15 12.61 12.52
C TYR A 363 6.74 13.19 12.66
N ALA A 364 6.09 12.84 13.76
CA ALA A 364 4.74 13.20 14.14
C ALA A 364 4.41 14.71 13.94
N SER A 365 5.40 15.58 14.17
CA SER A 365 5.25 17.03 14.06
C SER A 365 5.15 17.57 12.62
N MET A 366 5.30 16.73 11.59
CA MET A 366 4.92 17.10 10.20
C MET A 366 3.40 17.17 9.99
N ASP A 367 2.62 16.43 10.79
CA ASP A 367 1.17 16.35 10.68
C ASP A 367 0.54 17.25 11.76
N ARG A 368 0.44 18.55 11.47
CA ARG A 368 -0.36 19.60 12.14
C ARG A 368 -0.80 19.29 13.59
N PHE A 369 -0.14 19.92 14.56
CA PHE A 369 -0.61 20.19 15.94
C PHE A 369 -1.19 19.03 16.77
N ARG A 370 -1.06 17.77 16.34
CA ARG A 370 -1.54 16.64 17.14
C ARG A 370 -0.53 16.34 18.24
N LYS A 371 -0.98 16.39 19.50
CA LYS A 371 -0.24 15.79 20.62
C LYS A 371 -0.21 14.29 20.41
N PHE A 372 0.94 13.75 20.03
CA PHE A 372 1.13 12.30 19.92
C PHE A 372 1.47 11.71 21.30
N PRO A 373 1.00 10.50 21.62
CA PRO A 373 1.34 9.82 22.87
C PRO A 373 2.87 9.70 23.01
N GLY A 374 3.43 10.24 24.10
CA GLY A 374 4.87 10.28 24.34
C GLY A 374 5.57 11.57 23.89
N CYS A 375 4.86 12.49 23.23
CA CYS A 375 5.31 13.87 23.01
C CYS A 375 4.74 14.83 24.08
N GLU A 376 4.86 14.46 25.35
CA GLU A 376 4.47 15.30 26.50
C GLU A 376 5.67 16.10 27.01
N GLU A 377 5.44 17.29 27.57
CA GLU A 377 6.51 18.15 28.10
C GLU A 377 7.40 17.37 29.08
N ASN A 378 8.72 17.41 28.84
CA ASN A 378 9.80 16.82 29.66
C ASN A 378 10.05 15.30 29.58
N GLN A 379 9.50 14.58 28.58
CA GLN A 379 9.79 13.14 28.37
C GLN A 379 10.46 12.82 27.02
N TYR A 380 11.54 13.55 26.69
CA TYR A 380 12.26 13.40 25.44
C TYR A 380 13.67 12.85 25.61
N ILE A 381 14.15 12.16 24.57
CA ILE A 381 15.55 11.81 24.36
C ILE A 381 16.03 12.60 23.15
N GLU A 382 17.15 13.32 23.29
CA GLU A 382 17.83 13.93 22.15
C GLU A 382 18.47 12.82 21.31
N GLU A 383 18.10 12.78 20.04
CA GLU A 383 18.48 11.78 19.04
C GLU A 383 18.92 12.50 17.77
N THR A 384 20.23 12.74 17.65
CA THR A 384 20.82 13.44 16.51
C THR A 384 21.46 12.49 15.50
N ALA A 385 21.54 11.19 15.75
CA ALA A 385 22.32 10.28 14.91
C ALA A 385 21.79 10.21 13.48
N ILE A 386 20.48 10.31 13.29
CA ILE A 386 19.86 10.36 11.95
C ILE A 386 20.31 11.62 11.20
N ARG A 387 20.19 12.79 11.85
CA ARG A 387 20.63 14.07 11.30
C ARG A 387 22.10 14.01 10.90
N ASP A 388 22.95 13.63 11.86
CA ASP A 388 24.41 13.68 11.72
C ASP A 388 24.90 12.70 10.64
N LYS A 389 24.22 11.56 10.47
CA LYS A 389 24.57 10.55 9.45
C LYS A 389 24.08 10.89 8.05
N TYR A 390 22.90 11.51 7.90
CA TYR A 390 22.19 11.59 6.61
C TYR A 390 21.96 13.01 6.08
N ALA A 391 21.89 14.06 6.91
CA ALA A 391 21.47 15.39 6.47
C ALA A 391 22.32 15.97 5.32
N SER A 392 23.65 15.93 5.44
CA SER A 392 24.56 16.43 4.39
C SER A 392 24.39 15.66 3.07
N LYS A 393 24.25 14.33 3.15
CA LYS A 393 24.07 13.46 1.98
C LYS A 393 22.73 13.69 1.27
N ILE A 394 21.66 13.92 2.04
CA ILE A 394 20.35 14.30 1.48
C ILE A 394 20.47 15.62 0.73
N TRP A 395 21.11 16.64 1.33
CA TRP A 395 21.31 17.92 0.66
C TRP A 395 22.15 17.80 -0.62
N GLU A 396 23.20 16.98 -0.62
CA GLU A 396 24.00 16.69 -1.82
C GLU A 396 23.15 16.04 -2.93
N GLY A 397 22.28 15.10 -2.57
CA GLY A 397 21.31 14.47 -3.47
C GLY A 397 20.37 15.49 -4.10
N LEU A 398 19.69 16.28 -3.27
CA LEU A 398 18.76 17.33 -3.72
C LEU A 398 19.44 18.35 -4.63
N LYS A 399 20.64 18.82 -4.28
CA LYS A 399 21.42 19.76 -5.12
C LYS A 399 21.75 19.19 -6.49
N ARG A 400 21.99 17.87 -6.58
CA ARG A 400 22.27 17.19 -7.85
C ARG A 400 21.04 17.12 -8.76
N LYS A 401 19.84 17.07 -8.17
CA LYS A 401 18.56 16.98 -8.87
C LYS A 401 18.03 18.32 -9.41
N HIS A 402 18.47 19.44 -8.81
CA HIS A 402 18.16 20.79 -9.28
C HIS A 402 19.13 21.34 -10.34
N ARG A 403 20.19 20.61 -10.68
CA ARG A 403 21.11 20.91 -11.80
C ARG A 403 20.67 20.15 -13.05
#